data_AF-A0A534ZCP3-F1
#
_entry.id   AF-A0A534ZCP3-F1
#
_cell.length_a   1.000
_cell.length_b   1.000
_cell.length_c   1.000
_cell.angle_alpha   90.00
_cell.angle_beta   90.00
_cell.angle_gamma   90.00
#
_symmetry.space_group_name_H-M   'P 1'
#
loop_
_entity.id
_entity.type
_entity.pdbx_description
1 polymer ?
#
loop_
_entity_poly.entity_id
_entity_poly.type
_entity_poly.pdbx_seq_one_letter_code
_entity_poly.pdbx_strand_id
1 'polypeptide(L)'
;MEDVGEATEDQVILAWLQAEIESAGFQQYLIGDPPNPANLSIALKLARTPDVRDAAQNEQRRQIIAATHGFGQSVGSVEGLANDITWRRLRLTTDEVAEMLYARRDGAWPLLAPVTRKVAEGATNVGHVFTGDQTNMVVLSLASGICHADKKVPEIIALRRPDGHLVILEGHARATAIVLEAHHFPHGVHAYAGEGPSVANWVYL
;
A
#
# COMPACT_ATOMS: atom_id res chain seq x y z
N MET A 1 -9.07 -14.57 -7.59
CA MET A 1 -9.20 -13.52 -6.58
C MET A 1 -10.48 -13.83 -5.86
N GLU A 2 -10.40 -14.04 -4.56
CA GLU A 2 -11.57 -14.34 -3.75
C GLU A 2 -12.03 -13.06 -3.04
N ASP A 3 -13.32 -12.78 -3.13
CA ASP A 3 -13.96 -11.71 -2.38
C ASP A 3 -14.30 -12.21 -0.97
N VAL A 4 -13.70 -11.57 0.04
CA VAL A 4 -13.82 -11.94 1.45
C VAL A 4 -14.92 -11.13 2.15
N GLY A 5 -15.43 -10.08 1.50
CA GLY A 5 -16.48 -9.23 2.05
C GLY A 5 -16.21 -7.73 1.87
N GLU A 6 -17.17 -6.94 2.34
CA GLU A 6 -17.04 -5.49 2.40
C GLU A 6 -15.95 -5.07 3.39
N ALA A 7 -15.27 -3.97 3.09
CA ALA A 7 -14.33 -3.31 3.97
C ALA A 7 -14.77 -1.88 4.22
N THR A 8 -14.62 -1.40 5.45
CA THR A 8 -14.80 0.01 5.74
C THR A 8 -13.54 0.79 5.37
N GLU A 9 -13.71 2.07 5.06
CA GLU A 9 -12.59 2.95 4.80
C GLU A 9 -11.62 3.04 5.99
N ASP A 10 -12.14 2.99 7.22
CA ASP A 10 -11.33 2.99 8.44
C ASP A 10 -10.42 1.75 8.53
N GLN A 11 -10.84 0.60 7.99
CA GLN A 11 -9.99 -0.60 7.91
C GLN A 11 -8.86 -0.42 6.88
N VAL A 12 -9.15 0.24 5.76
CA VAL A 12 -8.17 0.55 4.71
C VAL A 12 -7.13 1.56 5.22
N ILE A 13 -7.59 2.64 5.87
CA ILE A 13 -6.72 3.65 6.51
C ILE A 13 -5.85 3.01 7.59
N LEU A 14 -6.39 2.10 8.40
CA LEU A 14 -5.60 1.36 9.39
C LEU A 14 -4.50 0.55 8.72
N ALA A 15 -4.79 -0.20 7.66
CA ALA A 15 -3.79 -0.98 6.95
C ALA A 15 -2.71 -0.08 6.32
N TRP A 16 -3.10 1.06 5.75
CA TRP A 16 -2.17 2.08 5.23
C TRP A 16 -1.24 2.59 6.35
N LEU A 17 -1.81 2.95 7.51
CA LEU A 17 -0.99 3.43 8.63
C LEU A 17 -0.06 2.35 9.17
N GLN A 18 -0.52 1.10 9.26
CA GLN A 18 0.32 -0.04 9.68
C GLN A 18 1.48 -0.31 8.73
N ALA A 19 1.30 -0.02 7.44
CA ALA A 19 2.34 -0.05 6.44
C ALA A 19 3.35 1.09 6.60
N GLU A 20 2.85 2.33 6.64
CA GLU A 20 3.70 3.53 6.67
C GLU A 20 4.47 3.69 7.97
N ILE A 21 3.90 3.27 9.11
CA ILE A 21 4.55 3.42 10.42
C ILE A 21 5.88 2.66 10.53
N GLU A 22 6.13 1.69 9.67
CA GLU A 22 7.38 0.93 9.62
C GLU A 22 8.48 1.66 8.80
N SER A 23 8.12 2.70 8.04
CA SER A 23 9.05 3.54 7.26
C SER A 23 9.75 4.56 8.15
N ALA A 24 11.08 4.57 8.15
CA ALA A 24 11.87 5.55 8.91
C ALA A 24 11.57 7.00 8.49
N GLY A 25 11.36 7.26 7.20
CA GLY A 25 11.01 8.58 6.69
C GLY A 25 9.65 9.06 7.19
N PHE A 26 8.67 8.15 7.25
CA PHE A 26 7.34 8.46 7.79
C PHE A 26 7.38 8.69 9.31
N GLN A 27 8.15 7.87 10.05
CA GLN A 27 8.37 8.10 11.47
C GLN A 27 9.01 9.47 11.74
N GLN A 28 10.00 9.87 10.93
CA GLN A 28 10.65 11.18 11.03
C GLN A 28 9.66 12.31 10.71
N TYR A 29 8.82 12.16 9.68
CA TYR A 29 7.75 13.11 9.37
C TYR A 29 6.81 13.29 10.57
N LEU A 30 6.38 12.20 11.21
CA LEU A 30 5.48 12.26 12.37
C LEU A 30 6.11 12.92 13.59
N ILE A 31 7.41 12.70 13.83
CA ILE A 31 8.14 13.42 14.89
C ILE A 31 8.09 14.93 14.64
N GLY A 32 8.16 15.35 13.37
CA GLY A 32 8.00 16.74 12.95
C GLY A 32 9.23 17.63 13.22
N ASP A 33 9.08 18.91 12.91
CA ASP A 33 10.06 19.97 13.17
C ASP A 33 9.34 21.21 13.75
N PRO A 34 9.53 21.56 15.05
CA PRO A 34 10.49 20.96 15.98
C PRO A 34 10.12 19.54 16.42
N PRO A 35 11.10 18.66 16.72
CA PRO A 35 10.84 17.26 17.08
C PRO A 35 9.96 17.09 18.32
N ASN A 36 8.87 16.35 18.17
CA ASN A 36 8.01 15.92 19.27
C ASN A 36 7.76 14.39 19.21
N PRO A 37 8.52 13.59 19.98
CA PRO A 37 8.38 12.13 20.03
C PRO A 37 6.99 11.64 20.47
N ALA A 38 6.18 12.48 21.11
CA ALA A 38 4.81 12.13 21.49
C ALA A 38 3.93 11.88 20.27
N ASN A 39 4.14 12.61 19.16
CA ASN A 39 3.38 12.43 17.92
C ASN A 39 3.58 11.02 17.34
N LEU A 40 4.84 10.57 17.26
CA LEU A 40 5.15 9.21 16.83
C LEU A 40 4.59 8.17 17.80
N SER A 41 4.65 8.42 19.11
CA SER A 41 4.10 7.53 20.12
C SER A 41 2.58 7.33 19.98
N ILE A 42 1.85 8.42 19.67
CA ILE A 42 0.42 8.37 19.39
C ILE A 42 0.14 7.57 18.12
N ALA A 43 0.85 7.85 17.02
CA ALA A 43 0.68 7.14 15.76
C ALA A 43 0.99 5.64 15.89
N LEU A 44 2.03 5.26 16.63
CA LEU A 44 2.36 3.87 16.94
C LEU A 44 1.24 3.17 17.70
N LYS A 45 0.61 3.84 18.66
CA LYS A 45 -0.54 3.30 19.40
C LYS A 45 -1.74 3.07 18.46
N LEU A 46 -2.04 4.05 17.61
CA LEU A 46 -3.12 3.97 16.62
C LEU A 46 -2.92 2.84 15.59
N ALA A 47 -1.67 2.52 15.25
CA ALA A 47 -1.34 1.45 14.31
C ALA A 47 -1.29 0.06 14.97
N ARG A 48 -0.67 -0.06 16.15
CA ARG A 48 -0.31 -1.36 16.77
C ARG A 48 -1.33 -1.89 17.76
N THR A 49 -2.14 -1.02 18.36
CA THR A 49 -3.24 -1.41 19.26
C THR A 49 -4.55 -0.82 18.77
N PRO A 50 -5.02 -1.21 17.57
CA PRO A 50 -6.17 -0.57 16.96
C PRO A 50 -7.49 -1.03 17.59
N ASP A 51 -8.37 -0.08 17.91
CA ASP A 51 -9.81 -0.35 17.99
C ASP A 51 -10.50 0.32 16.79
N VAL A 52 -11.02 -0.48 15.86
CA VAL A 52 -11.73 0.03 14.67
C VAL A 52 -13.17 0.46 14.98
N ARG A 53 -13.68 0.16 16.17
CA ARG A 53 -15.00 0.63 16.64
C ARG A 53 -14.91 1.96 17.36
N ASP A 54 -13.70 2.41 17.70
CA ASP A 54 -13.44 3.71 18.31
C ASP A 54 -13.35 4.80 17.23
N ALA A 55 -14.41 5.59 17.13
CA ALA A 55 -14.52 6.67 16.16
C ALA A 55 -13.41 7.74 16.34
N ALA A 56 -12.96 7.98 17.56
CA ALA A 56 -11.90 8.97 17.82
C ALA A 56 -10.54 8.46 17.30
N GLN A 57 -10.24 7.16 17.48
CA GLN A 57 -9.05 6.56 16.88
C GLN A 57 -9.12 6.56 15.36
N ASN A 58 -10.28 6.24 14.77
CA ASN A 58 -10.46 6.24 13.32
C ASN A 58 -10.23 7.64 12.74
N GLU A 59 -10.79 8.67 13.37
CA GLU A 59 -10.59 10.06 12.95
C GLU A 59 -9.13 10.49 13.05
N GLN A 60 -8.42 10.13 14.12
CA GLN A 60 -6.98 10.43 14.23
C GLN A 60 -6.15 9.72 13.16
N ARG A 61 -6.44 8.45 12.85
CA ARG A 61 -5.77 7.72 11.77
C ARG A 61 -6.01 8.39 10.41
N ARG A 62 -7.25 8.80 10.16
CA ARG A 62 -7.66 9.53 8.95
C ARG A 62 -6.92 10.84 8.81
N GLN A 63 -6.81 11.63 9.88
CA GLN A 63 -6.06 12.90 9.86
C GLN A 63 -4.58 12.69 9.50
N ILE A 64 -3.94 11.66 10.07
CA ILE A 64 -2.54 11.32 9.76
C ILE A 64 -2.38 10.97 8.28
N ILE A 65 -3.16 10.02 7.77
CA ILE A 65 -3.05 9.56 6.37
C ILE A 65 -3.47 10.64 5.38
N ALA A 66 -4.47 11.46 5.71
CA ALA A 66 -4.89 12.58 4.87
C ALA A 66 -3.79 13.64 4.78
N ALA A 67 -3.10 13.96 5.88
CA ALA A 67 -2.01 14.93 5.89
C ALA A 67 -0.79 14.50 5.05
N THR A 68 -0.50 13.20 4.96
CA THR A 68 0.68 12.68 4.24
C THR A 68 0.39 12.21 2.82
N HIS A 69 -0.80 11.67 2.56
CA HIS A 69 -1.14 11.04 1.28
C HIS A 69 -2.36 11.66 0.60
N GLY A 70 -3.04 12.63 1.23
CA GLY A 70 -4.17 13.35 0.66
C GLY A 70 -5.50 12.59 0.69
N PHE A 71 -5.57 11.48 1.44
CA PHE A 71 -6.74 10.63 1.53
C PHE A 71 -8.01 11.42 1.93
N GLY A 72 -9.08 11.29 1.14
CA GLY A 72 -10.34 12.05 1.34
C GLY A 72 -10.28 13.54 0.95
N GLN A 73 -9.15 14.01 0.40
CA GLN A 73 -8.95 15.41 -0.02
C GLN A 73 -8.65 15.55 -1.52
N SER A 74 -8.68 14.46 -2.29
CA SER A 74 -8.39 14.41 -3.74
C SER A 74 -7.05 15.04 -4.13
N VAL A 75 -6.04 14.92 -3.27
CA VAL A 75 -4.65 15.36 -3.51
C VAL A 75 -3.67 14.22 -3.26
N GLY A 76 -2.41 14.39 -3.66
CA GLY A 76 -1.35 13.42 -3.38
C GLY A 76 -1.61 12.07 -4.05
N SER A 77 -1.63 10.98 -3.27
CA SER A 77 -1.75 9.62 -3.83
C SER A 77 -3.17 9.31 -4.30
N VAL A 78 -4.18 10.04 -3.84
CA VAL A 78 -5.59 9.86 -4.23
C VAL A 78 -6.08 10.97 -5.16
N GLU A 79 -5.17 11.73 -5.77
CA GLU A 79 -5.52 12.83 -6.65
C GLU A 79 -6.45 12.40 -7.79
N GLY A 80 -7.54 13.15 -8.00
CA GLY A 80 -8.57 12.82 -8.99
C GLY A 80 -9.57 11.73 -8.57
N LEU A 81 -9.41 11.11 -7.40
CA LEU A 81 -10.44 10.23 -6.82
C LEU A 81 -11.47 11.06 -6.07
N ALA A 82 -12.75 10.71 -6.23
CA ALA A 82 -13.84 11.29 -5.48
C ALA A 82 -14.17 10.44 -4.24
N ASN A 83 -15.08 10.92 -3.40
CA ASN A 83 -15.61 10.16 -2.26
C ASN A 83 -16.71 9.18 -2.73
N ASP A 84 -16.47 8.45 -3.82
CA ASP A 84 -17.38 7.47 -4.44
C ASP A 84 -16.79 6.04 -4.46
N ILE A 85 -15.67 5.85 -3.77
CA ILE A 85 -14.98 4.55 -3.68
C ILE A 85 -15.63 3.70 -2.60
N THR A 86 -16.01 2.49 -3.01
CA THR A 86 -16.41 1.40 -2.13
C THR A 86 -15.26 0.41 -1.99
N TRP A 87 -15.02 -0.06 -0.78
CA TRP A 87 -13.87 -0.91 -0.48
C TRP A 87 -14.31 -2.36 -0.24
N ARG A 88 -13.57 -3.29 -0.82
CA ARG A 88 -13.73 -4.73 -0.61
C ARG A 88 -12.43 -5.33 -0.11
N ARG A 89 -12.56 -6.33 0.77
CA ARG A 89 -11.43 -7.14 1.20
C ARG A 89 -11.33 -8.35 0.30
N LEU A 90 -10.13 -8.61 -0.18
CA LEU A 90 -9.84 -9.69 -1.12
C LEU A 90 -8.79 -10.61 -0.54
N ARG A 91 -8.81 -11.86 -0.98
CA ARG A 91 -7.69 -12.78 -0.89
C ARG A 91 -7.15 -13.03 -2.30
N LEU A 92 -5.89 -12.68 -2.51
CA LEU A 92 -5.18 -12.77 -3.79
C LEU A 92 -4.16 -13.88 -3.74
N THR A 93 -4.07 -14.69 -4.80
CA THR A 93 -2.91 -15.56 -4.99
C THR A 93 -1.67 -14.73 -5.29
N THR A 94 -0.48 -15.30 -5.13
CA THR A 94 0.77 -14.60 -5.49
C THR A 94 0.84 -14.30 -6.99
N ASP A 95 0.27 -15.16 -7.83
CA ASP A 95 0.15 -14.91 -9.27
C ASP A 95 -0.75 -13.71 -9.56
N GLU A 96 -1.85 -13.56 -8.80
CA GLU A 96 -2.73 -12.39 -8.92
C GLU A 96 -2.05 -11.11 -8.44
N VAL A 97 -1.22 -11.17 -7.40
CA VAL A 97 -0.37 -10.05 -6.98
C VAL A 97 0.63 -9.71 -8.10
N ALA A 98 1.21 -10.71 -8.75
CA ALA A 98 2.15 -10.53 -9.85
C ALA A 98 1.52 -9.84 -11.07
N GLU A 99 0.23 -10.06 -11.29
CA GLU A 99 -0.58 -9.43 -12.35
C GLU A 99 -1.10 -8.02 -12.01
N MET A 100 -0.95 -7.57 -10.76
CA MET A 100 -1.28 -6.19 -10.39
C MET A 100 -0.39 -5.20 -11.14
N LEU A 101 -0.91 -4.00 -11.36
CA LEU A 101 -0.21 -2.92 -12.06
C LEU A 101 0.31 -1.89 -11.06
N TYR A 102 1.54 -1.43 -11.23
CA TYR A 102 2.01 -0.23 -10.56
C TYR A 102 1.26 1.00 -11.10
N ALA A 103 0.85 1.91 -10.20
CA ALA A 103 0.38 3.24 -10.59
C ALA A 103 1.42 3.99 -11.44
N ARG A 104 0.98 4.75 -12.45
CA ARG A 104 1.82 5.62 -13.30
C ARG A 104 2.26 6.87 -12.55
N ARG A 105 3.08 6.68 -11.52
CA ARG A 105 3.71 7.76 -10.79
C ARG A 105 5.19 7.83 -11.17
N ASP A 106 5.73 9.03 -11.21
CA ASP A 106 7.17 9.23 -11.36
C ASP A 106 7.94 8.48 -10.25
N GLY A 107 9.15 8.03 -10.57
CA GLY A 107 10.04 7.34 -9.63
C GLY A 107 10.51 5.98 -10.14
N ALA A 108 10.73 5.05 -9.21
CA ALA A 108 11.35 3.76 -9.47
C ALA A 108 10.51 2.77 -10.29
N TRP A 109 9.18 2.76 -10.14
CA TRP A 109 8.33 1.70 -10.70
C TRP A 109 8.31 1.66 -12.25
N PRO A 110 8.25 2.80 -12.97
CA PRO A 110 8.42 2.81 -14.41
C PRO A 110 9.80 2.30 -14.88
N LEU A 111 10.85 2.43 -14.06
CA LEU A 111 12.17 1.88 -14.38
C LEU A 111 12.22 0.37 -14.17
N LEU A 112 11.55 -0.14 -13.13
CA LEU A 112 11.49 -1.57 -12.83
C LEU A 112 10.52 -2.33 -13.74
N ALA A 113 9.44 -1.71 -14.21
CA ALA A 113 8.46 -2.34 -15.08
C ALA A 113 8.07 -1.45 -16.28
N PRO A 114 9.03 -1.14 -17.18
CA PRO A 114 8.82 -0.18 -18.27
C PRO A 114 7.84 -0.66 -19.34
N VAL A 115 7.65 -1.98 -19.50
CA VAL A 115 6.85 -2.52 -20.60
C VAL A 115 5.40 -2.76 -20.19
N THR A 116 5.21 -3.50 -19.09
CA THR A 116 3.90 -4.03 -18.70
C THR A 116 3.31 -3.30 -17.50
N ARG A 117 4.15 -2.63 -16.71
CA ARG A 117 3.85 -2.11 -15.36
C ARG A 117 3.43 -3.18 -14.35
N LYS A 118 3.52 -4.46 -14.70
CA LYS A 118 3.15 -5.54 -13.80
C LYS A 118 4.17 -5.69 -12.68
N VAL A 119 3.67 -6.10 -11.51
CA VAL A 119 4.54 -6.46 -10.37
C VAL A 119 5.49 -7.60 -10.74
N ALA A 120 5.07 -8.56 -11.56
CA ALA A 120 5.93 -9.63 -12.08
C ALA A 120 7.21 -9.11 -12.76
N GLU A 121 7.08 -8.10 -13.62
CA GLU A 121 8.21 -7.48 -14.32
C GLU A 121 9.09 -6.74 -13.32
N GLY A 122 8.49 -5.97 -12.41
CA GLY A 122 9.21 -5.26 -11.36
C GLY A 122 10.02 -6.20 -10.45
N ALA A 123 9.42 -7.31 -10.02
CA ALA A 123 10.08 -8.32 -9.20
C ALA A 123 11.23 -9.01 -9.93
N THR A 124 11.08 -9.28 -11.23
CA THR A 124 12.17 -9.81 -12.06
C THR A 124 13.34 -8.82 -12.11
N ASN A 125 13.04 -7.53 -12.26
CA ASN A 125 14.04 -6.48 -12.52
C ASN A 125 14.69 -5.89 -11.25
N VAL A 126 14.04 -5.98 -10.08
CA VAL A 126 14.49 -5.27 -8.86
C VAL A 126 15.87 -5.70 -8.35
N GLY A 127 16.34 -6.90 -8.71
CA GLY A 127 17.69 -7.36 -8.35
C GLY A 127 18.81 -6.83 -9.23
N HIS A 128 18.51 -6.24 -10.40
CA HIS A 128 19.53 -5.92 -11.41
C HIS A 128 19.31 -4.59 -12.17
N VAL A 129 18.14 -3.96 -12.05
CA VAL A 129 17.87 -2.61 -12.54
C VAL A 129 17.97 -1.62 -11.39
N PHE A 130 18.91 -0.68 -11.49
CA PHE A 130 19.11 0.35 -10.47
C PHE A 130 18.15 1.54 -10.68
N THR A 131 17.35 1.85 -9.67
CA THR A 131 16.32 2.91 -9.75
C THR A 131 16.83 4.30 -9.40
N GLY A 132 18.06 4.44 -8.88
CA GLY A 132 18.61 5.73 -8.46
C GLY A 132 18.13 6.21 -7.09
N ASP A 133 17.33 5.40 -6.38
CA ASP A 133 16.80 5.70 -5.05
C ASP A 133 16.86 4.47 -4.13
N GLN A 134 16.18 4.53 -2.97
CA GLN A 134 16.17 3.44 -2.00
C GLN A 134 15.21 2.29 -2.36
N THR A 135 14.48 2.36 -3.47
CA THR A 135 13.39 1.42 -3.79
C THR A 135 13.88 -0.02 -3.86
N ASN A 136 14.98 -0.30 -4.58
CA ASN A 136 15.55 -1.64 -4.63
C ASN A 136 15.84 -2.19 -3.23
N MET A 137 16.45 -1.37 -2.36
CA MET A 137 16.81 -1.77 -1.00
C MET A 137 15.59 -2.01 -0.11
N VAL A 138 14.55 -1.18 -0.24
CA VAL A 138 13.29 -1.37 0.51
C VAL A 138 12.62 -2.68 0.11
N VAL A 139 12.53 -2.99 -1.19
CA VAL A 139 11.96 -4.26 -1.66
C VAL A 139 12.75 -5.46 -1.15
N LEU A 140 14.08 -5.44 -1.29
CA LEU A 140 14.93 -6.56 -0.87
C LEU A 140 14.94 -6.74 0.65
N SER A 141 14.86 -5.65 1.42
CA SER A 141 14.72 -5.69 2.88
C SER A 141 13.38 -6.32 3.30
N LEU A 142 12.29 -5.97 2.62
CA LEU A 142 10.98 -6.58 2.85
C LEU A 142 10.97 -8.08 2.49
N ALA A 143 11.54 -8.46 1.34
CA ALA A 143 11.66 -9.86 0.93
C ALA A 143 12.49 -10.66 1.95
N SER A 144 13.63 -10.14 2.38
CA SER A 144 14.44 -10.76 3.44
C SER A 144 13.66 -10.89 4.75
N GLY A 145 12.87 -9.88 5.12
CA GLY A 145 12.01 -9.91 6.31
C GLY A 145 10.91 -10.97 6.24
N ILE A 146 10.32 -11.20 5.06
CA ILE A 146 9.36 -12.28 4.81
C ILE A 146 10.04 -13.66 4.92
N CYS A 147 11.25 -13.78 4.38
CA CYS A 147 11.98 -15.04 4.38
C CYS A 147 12.42 -15.47 5.79
N HIS A 148 12.87 -14.52 6.61
CA HIS A 148 13.54 -14.81 7.89
C HIS A 148 12.70 -14.59 9.14
N ALA A 149 11.54 -13.95 9.02
CA ALA A 149 10.65 -13.71 10.14
C ALA A 149 9.21 -14.01 9.72
N ASP A 150 8.42 -14.55 10.65
CA ASP A 150 6.95 -14.60 10.53
C ASP A 150 6.34 -13.19 10.65
N LYS A 151 6.96 -12.18 10.00
CA LYS A 151 6.52 -10.80 10.04
C LYS A 151 5.23 -10.71 9.26
N LYS A 152 4.17 -10.30 9.94
CA LYS A 152 2.91 -9.96 9.28
C LYS A 152 3.15 -8.84 8.28
N VAL A 153 2.88 -9.09 7.02
CA VAL A 153 2.93 -8.10 5.94
C VAL A 153 1.59 -7.35 5.92
N PRO A 154 1.56 -6.02 6.09
CA PRO A 154 0.34 -5.23 5.94
C PRO A 154 -0.27 -5.40 4.55
N GLU A 155 -1.60 -5.39 4.48
CA GLU A 155 -2.34 -5.57 3.23
C GLU A 155 -1.91 -4.58 2.13
N ILE A 156 -2.00 -5.02 0.88
CA ILE A 156 -1.84 -4.15 -0.30
C ILE A 156 -3.17 -3.40 -0.50
N ILE A 157 -3.10 -2.11 -0.84
CA ILE A 157 -4.28 -1.30 -1.16
C ILE A 157 -4.24 -0.99 -2.65
N ALA A 158 -5.29 -1.37 -3.36
CA ALA A 158 -5.39 -1.23 -4.81
C ALA A 158 -6.73 -0.63 -5.22
N LEU A 159 -6.78 -0.15 -6.45
CA LEU A 159 -8.00 0.27 -7.13
C LEU A 159 -8.29 -0.69 -8.27
N ARG A 160 -9.54 -1.14 -8.38
CA ARG A 160 -9.95 -1.99 -9.50
C ARG A 160 -10.41 -1.13 -10.66
N ARG A 161 -9.76 -1.30 -11.80
CA ARG A 161 -10.13 -0.66 -13.06
C ARG A 161 -11.40 -1.29 -13.65
N PRO A 162 -12.11 -0.57 -14.54
CA PRO A 162 -13.26 -1.14 -15.27
C PRO A 162 -12.94 -2.41 -16.07
N ASP A 163 -11.68 -2.58 -16.50
CA ASP A 163 -11.22 -3.78 -17.21
C ASP A 163 -10.87 -4.97 -16.28
N GLY A 164 -11.07 -4.81 -14.97
CA GLY A 164 -10.87 -5.82 -13.94
C GLY A 164 -9.46 -5.88 -13.34
N HIS A 165 -8.47 -5.17 -13.91
CA HIS A 165 -7.12 -5.14 -13.35
C HIS A 165 -7.07 -4.34 -12.05
N LEU A 166 -6.23 -4.78 -11.12
CA LEU A 166 -5.91 -4.05 -9.89
C LEU A 166 -4.68 -3.16 -10.12
N VAL A 167 -4.80 -1.87 -9.83
CA VAL A 167 -3.67 -0.93 -9.81
C VAL A 167 -3.34 -0.58 -8.37
N ILE A 168 -2.08 -0.73 -7.99
CA ILE A 168 -1.63 -0.49 -6.63
C ILE A 168 -1.71 1.00 -6.31
N LEU A 169 -2.52 1.34 -5.31
CA LEU A 169 -2.59 2.66 -4.71
C LEU A 169 -1.48 2.81 -3.66
N GLU A 170 -1.33 1.79 -2.81
CA GLU A 170 -0.29 1.71 -1.80
C GLU A 170 0.20 0.26 -1.64
N GLY A 171 1.50 0.11 -1.36
CA GLY A 171 2.12 -1.19 -1.17
C GLY A 171 2.93 -1.71 -2.35
N HIS A 172 3.37 -0.85 -3.30
CA HIS A 172 4.18 -1.27 -4.46
C HIS A 172 5.39 -2.11 -4.08
N ALA A 173 6.14 -1.68 -3.06
CA ALA A 173 7.30 -2.42 -2.58
C ALA A 173 6.93 -3.77 -1.93
N ARG A 174 5.82 -3.81 -1.18
CA ARG A 174 5.33 -5.04 -0.55
C ARG A 174 4.82 -6.04 -1.58
N ALA A 175 4.06 -5.59 -2.58
CA ALA A 175 3.61 -6.45 -3.69
C ALA A 175 4.80 -7.09 -4.40
N THR A 176 5.85 -6.31 -4.68
CA THR A 176 7.08 -6.78 -5.30
C THR A 176 7.79 -7.82 -4.43
N ALA A 177 7.93 -7.55 -3.13
CA ALA A 177 8.54 -8.49 -2.18
C ALA A 177 7.73 -9.78 -2.00
N ILE A 178 6.39 -9.70 -2.01
CA ILE A 178 5.49 -10.87 -1.98
C ILE A 178 5.72 -11.76 -3.20
N VAL A 179 5.92 -11.19 -4.39
CA VAL A 179 6.19 -11.96 -5.61
C VAL A 179 7.57 -12.60 -5.57
N LEU A 180 8.60 -11.93 -5.03
CA LEU A 180 9.93 -12.52 -4.82
C LEU A 180 9.88 -13.73 -3.87
N GLU A 181 9.09 -13.62 -2.81
CA GLU A 181 8.96 -14.64 -1.76
C GLU A 181 7.64 -15.42 -1.86
N ALA A 182 7.13 -15.63 -3.07
CA ALA A 182 5.78 -16.19 -3.30
C ALA A 182 5.53 -17.52 -2.58
N HIS A 183 6.57 -18.35 -2.42
CA HIS A 183 6.50 -19.65 -1.76
C HIS A 183 6.16 -19.55 -0.25
N HIS A 184 6.35 -18.39 0.38
CA HIS A 184 5.92 -18.12 1.76
C HIS A 184 4.41 -17.81 1.89
N PHE A 185 3.69 -17.64 0.77
CA PHE A 185 2.26 -17.33 0.75
C PHE A 185 1.44 -18.39 -0.02
N PRO A 186 1.49 -19.68 0.38
CA PRO A 186 0.80 -20.76 -0.34
C PRO A 186 -0.74 -20.62 -0.35
N HIS A 187 -1.28 -19.78 0.54
CA HIS A 187 -2.72 -19.49 0.63
C HIS A 187 -3.09 -18.09 0.15
N GLY A 188 -2.13 -17.38 -0.46
CA GLY A 188 -2.28 -16.00 -0.90
C GLY A 188 -2.13 -14.97 0.21
N VAL A 189 -2.42 -13.72 -0.12
CA VAL A 189 -2.36 -12.56 0.77
C VAL A 189 -3.68 -11.82 0.79
N HIS A 190 -3.93 -11.08 1.86
CA HIS A 190 -5.08 -10.17 1.92
C HIS A 190 -4.73 -8.82 1.28
N ALA A 191 -5.70 -8.24 0.59
CA ALA A 191 -5.61 -6.92 -0.01
C ALA A 191 -6.95 -6.20 0.12
N TYR A 192 -6.93 -4.87 -0.03
CA TYR A 192 -8.13 -4.07 -0.23
C TYR A 192 -8.21 -3.61 -1.69
N ALA A 193 -9.38 -3.73 -2.29
CA ALA A 193 -9.69 -3.15 -3.59
C ALA A 193 -10.77 -2.08 -3.44
N GLY A 194 -10.45 -0.88 -3.90
CA GLY A 194 -11.39 0.23 -4.04
C GLY A 194 -12.00 0.24 -5.44
N GLU A 195 -13.30 0.42 -5.52
CA GLU A 195 -14.09 0.49 -6.75
C GLU A 195 -15.01 1.69 -6.71
N GLY A 196 -15.04 2.49 -7.79
CA GLY A 196 -15.90 3.65 -7.89
C GLY A 196 -15.80 4.31 -9.27
N PRO A 197 -16.80 5.09 -9.69
CA PRO A 197 -16.77 5.82 -10.96
C PRO A 197 -15.52 6.66 -11.18
N SER A 198 -14.98 7.30 -10.13
CA SER A 198 -13.78 8.14 -10.25
C SER A 198 -12.51 7.33 -10.58
N VAL A 199 -12.46 6.03 -10.27
CA VAL A 199 -11.27 5.19 -10.50
C VAL A 199 -10.88 5.18 -11.98
N ALA A 200 -11.86 5.16 -12.89
CA ALA A 200 -11.62 5.15 -14.34
C ALA A 200 -10.87 6.40 -14.85
N ASN A 201 -10.92 7.50 -14.09
CA ASN A 201 -10.28 8.77 -14.41
C ASN A 201 -9.12 9.10 -13.46
N TRP A 202 -8.68 8.14 -12.63
CA TRP A 202 -7.57 8.36 -11.72
C TRP A 202 -6.30 8.67 -12.51
N VAL A 203 -5.63 9.77 -12.14
CA VAL A 203 -4.54 10.36 -12.93
C VAL A 203 -3.32 9.44 -13.07
N TYR A 204 -3.21 8.44 -12.19
CA TYR A 204 -2.10 7.47 -12.16
C TYR A 204 -2.48 6.10 -12.77
N LEU A 205 -3.56 6.00 -13.55
CA LEU A 205 -3.93 4.79 -14.29
C LEU A 205 -2.98 4.44 -15.43
#